data_AF-A0A3M8EDP1-F1
#
_entry.id   AF-A0A3M8EDP1-F1
#
_cell.length_a   1.000
_cell.length_b   1.000
_cell.length_c   1.000
_cell.angle_alpha   90.00
_cell.angle_beta   90.00
_cell.angle_gamma   90.00
#
_symmetry.space_group_name_H-M   'P 1'
#
loop_
_entity.id
_entity.type
_entity.pdbx_description
1 polymer ?
#
loop_
_entity_poly.entity_id
_entity_poly.type
_entity_poly.pdbx_seq_one_letter_code
_entity_poly.pdbx_strand_id
1 'polypeptide(L)'
;MPGRLTCFLALLVYKYLEKKVNRGGKHFTTDEIVDTLRGMDFLSIPGEGYIPTYTRTDLTNHLHGSAGFRTDTQIVTKQKMRSIISQTKKREKED
;
A
#
# COMPACT_ATOMS: atom_id res chain seq x y z
N MET A 1 24.42 -15.59 -14.56
CA MET A 1 22.99 -15.46 -14.96
C MET A 1 22.13 -14.99 -13.78
N PRO A 2 22.08 -13.67 -13.50
CA PRO A 2 21.31 -13.12 -12.37
C PRO A 2 19.77 -13.11 -12.55
N GLY A 3 19.25 -13.34 -13.77
CA GLY A 3 17.82 -13.19 -14.07
C GLY A 3 16.87 -14.25 -13.48
N ARG A 4 17.36 -15.43 -13.08
CA ARG A 4 16.48 -16.49 -12.53
C ARG A 4 16.07 -16.21 -11.08
N LEU A 5 16.98 -15.65 -10.30
CA LEU A 5 16.73 -15.32 -8.89
C LEU A 5 15.85 -14.07 -8.77
N THR A 6 16.03 -13.07 -9.64
CA THR A 6 15.20 -11.85 -9.60
C THR A 6 13.74 -12.13 -9.94
N CYS A 7 13.47 -12.96 -10.95
CA CYS A 7 12.11 -13.37 -11.30
C CYS A 7 11.47 -14.20 -10.17
N PHE A 8 12.20 -15.17 -9.62
CA PHE A 8 11.71 -15.97 -8.51
C PHE A 8 11.40 -15.12 -7.26
N LEU A 9 12.29 -14.19 -6.90
CA LEU A 9 12.06 -13.27 -5.79
C LEU A 9 10.86 -12.36 -6.04
N ALA A 10 10.69 -11.83 -7.26
CA ALA A 10 9.54 -11.02 -7.61
C ALA A 10 8.23 -11.79 -7.44
N LEU A 11 8.15 -13.02 -7.97
CA LEU A 11 6.97 -13.89 -7.81
C LEU A 11 6.69 -14.23 -6.34
N LEU A 12 7.73 -14.46 -5.53
CA LEU A 12 7.58 -14.72 -4.11
C LEU A 12 7.02 -13.50 -3.36
N VAL A 13 7.52 -12.30 -3.67
CA VAL A 13 6.99 -11.05 -3.11
C VAL A 13 5.53 -10.84 -3.51
N TYR A 14 5.17 -11.06 -4.77
CA TYR A 14 3.79 -10.97 -5.23
C TYR A 14 2.86 -11.96 -4.52
N LYS A 15 3.28 -13.22 -4.35
CA LYS A 15 2.51 -14.24 -3.61
C LYS A 15 2.35 -13.87 -2.14
N TYR A 16 3.38 -13.32 -1.52
CA TYR A 16 3.30 -12.85 -0.13
C TYR A 16 2.34 -11.67 0.00
N LEU A 17 2.39 -10.71 -0.92
CA LEU A 17 1.49 -9.58 -0.99
C LEU A 17 0.04 -10.04 -1.12
N GLU A 18 -0.26 -10.92 -2.08
CA GLU A 18 -1.57 -11.54 -2.30
C GLU A 18 -2.11 -12.18 -1.01
N LYS A 19 -1.28 -13.00 -0.34
CA LYS A 19 -1.65 -13.65 0.92
C LYS A 19 -1.91 -12.64 2.05
N LYS A 20 -1.22 -11.51 2.08
CA LYS A 20 -1.37 -10.48 3.13
C LYS A 20 -2.63 -9.63 2.92
N VAL A 21 -3.01 -9.33 1.69
CA VAL A 21 -4.21 -8.53 1.36
C VAL A 21 -5.49 -9.38 1.49
N ASN A 22 -5.42 -10.66 1.11
CA ASN A 22 -6.56 -11.57 1.14
C ASN A 22 -6.86 -12.20 2.52
N ARG A 23 -6.20 -11.74 3.61
CA ARG A 23 -6.45 -12.25 4.97
C ARG A 23 -7.89 -12.02 5.46
N GLY A 24 -8.59 -11.03 4.91
CA GLY A 24 -9.95 -10.64 5.29
C GLY A 24 -11.09 -11.39 4.58
N GLY A 25 -10.82 -12.53 3.95
CA GLY A 25 -11.86 -13.38 3.35
C GLY A 25 -12.36 -12.99 1.95
N LYS A 26 -11.86 -11.88 1.38
CA LYS A 26 -12.00 -11.57 -0.05
C LYS A 26 -10.73 -11.97 -0.80
N HIS A 27 -10.92 -12.49 -2.01
CA HIS A 27 -9.84 -12.90 -2.90
C HIS A 27 -9.69 -11.88 -4.03
N PHE A 28 -8.58 -11.16 -4.01
CA PHE A 28 -8.12 -10.31 -5.10
C PHE A 28 -6.93 -10.96 -5.78
N THR A 29 -6.88 -10.86 -7.11
CA THR A 29 -5.76 -11.35 -7.90
C THR A 29 -4.53 -10.47 -7.70
N THR A 30 -3.35 -11.01 -7.99
CA THR A 30 -2.10 -10.25 -7.92
C THR A 30 -2.15 -9.04 -8.85
N ASP A 31 -2.69 -9.19 -10.06
CA ASP A 31 -2.77 -8.10 -11.04
C ASP A 31 -3.68 -6.96 -10.54
N GLU A 32 -4.87 -7.28 -10.01
CA GLU A 32 -5.77 -6.26 -9.43
C GLU A 32 -5.11 -5.49 -8.27
N ILE A 33 -4.40 -6.21 -7.40
CA ILE A 33 -3.68 -5.60 -6.27
C ILE A 33 -2.60 -4.65 -6.79
N VAL A 34 -1.78 -5.09 -7.74
CA VAL A 34 -0.67 -4.32 -8.28
C VAL A 34 -1.18 -3.11 -9.07
N ASP A 35 -2.20 -3.28 -9.90
CA ASP A 35 -2.77 -2.18 -10.68
C ASP A 35 -3.44 -1.14 -9.79
N THR A 36 -4.12 -1.57 -8.72
CA THR A 36 -4.66 -0.65 -7.73
C THR A 36 -3.55 0.12 -7.03
N LEU A 37 -2.49 -0.55 -6.58
CA LEU A 37 -1.34 0.11 -5.95
C LEU A 37 -0.65 1.12 -6.89
N ARG A 38 -0.54 0.80 -8.19
CA ARG A 38 0.00 1.73 -9.20
C ARG A 38 -0.89 2.95 -9.41
N GLY A 39 -2.20 2.79 -9.30
CA GLY A 39 -3.18 3.88 -9.42
C GLY A 39 -3.39 4.69 -8.14
N MET A 40 -2.85 4.27 -7.00
CA MET A 40 -2.96 4.99 -5.73
C MET A 40 -1.98 6.18 -5.71
N ASP A 41 -2.44 7.33 -6.18
CA ASP A 41 -1.67 8.57 -6.22
C ASP A 41 -2.30 9.68 -5.34
N PHE A 42 -1.53 10.76 -5.11
CA PHE A 42 -1.89 11.86 -4.24
C PHE A 42 -1.53 13.21 -4.84
N LEU A 43 -2.48 14.14 -4.81
CA LEU A 43 -2.25 15.55 -5.11
C LEU A 43 -1.71 16.27 -3.88
N SER A 44 -0.56 16.94 -3.99
CA SER A 44 -0.05 17.78 -2.89
C SER A 44 -0.62 19.18 -2.96
N ILE A 45 -1.25 19.61 -1.87
CA ILE A 45 -1.75 20.99 -1.70
C ILE A 45 -0.78 21.73 -0.77
N PRO A 46 -0.16 22.83 -1.24
CA PRO A 46 0.66 23.69 -0.40
C PRO A 46 -0.12 24.16 0.84
N GLY A 47 0.51 24.10 2.02
CA GLY A 47 -0.13 24.47 3.29
C GLY A 47 -1.05 23.40 3.89
N GLU A 48 -1.86 22.69 3.10
CA GLU A 48 -2.94 21.84 3.64
C GLU A 48 -2.55 20.36 3.80
N GLY A 49 -1.88 19.76 2.80
CA GLY A 49 -1.57 18.32 2.85
C GLY A 49 -1.62 17.62 1.51
N TYR A 50 -2.20 16.42 1.50
CA TYR A 50 -2.31 15.56 0.34
C TYR A 50 -3.75 15.09 0.17
N ILE A 51 -4.27 15.14 -1.05
CA ILE A 51 -5.59 14.58 -1.41
C ILE A 51 -5.37 13.31 -2.23
N PRO A 52 -5.93 12.16 -1.83
CA PRO A 52 -5.90 10.95 -2.65
C PRO A 52 -6.65 11.17 -3.96
N THR A 53 -6.07 10.77 -5.09
CA THR A 53 -6.69 10.85 -6.42
C THR A 53 -7.39 9.55 -6.84
N TYR A 54 -7.41 8.56 -5.95
CA TYR A 54 -8.05 7.26 -6.15
C TYR A 54 -9.35 7.14 -5.34
N THR A 55 -10.22 6.22 -5.77
CA THR A 55 -11.51 5.97 -5.12
C THR A 55 -11.43 4.83 -4.11
N ARG A 56 -12.24 4.95 -3.05
CA ARG A 56 -12.34 3.91 -2.02
C ARG A 56 -13.14 2.72 -2.56
N THR A 57 -12.47 1.59 -2.71
CA THR A 57 -13.03 0.29 -3.07
C THR A 57 -12.82 -0.75 -1.96
N ASP A 58 -13.46 -1.90 -2.08
CA ASP A 58 -13.20 -3.04 -1.20
C ASP A 58 -11.71 -3.42 -1.16
N LEU A 59 -11.05 -3.43 -2.32
CA LEU A 59 -9.62 -3.71 -2.41
C LEU A 59 -8.79 -2.67 -1.64
N THR A 60 -9.07 -1.38 -1.80
CA THR A 60 -8.36 -0.34 -1.03
C THR A 60 -8.61 -0.45 0.48
N ASN A 61 -9.81 -0.86 0.91
CA ASN A 61 -10.09 -1.09 2.33
C ASN A 61 -9.25 -2.26 2.88
N HIS A 62 -9.12 -3.34 2.11
CA HIS A 62 -8.26 -4.47 2.47
C HIS A 62 -6.78 -4.07 2.49
N LEU A 63 -6.32 -3.28 1.52
CA LEU A 63 -4.96 -2.73 1.50
C LEU A 63 -4.68 -1.87 2.74
N HIS A 64 -5.59 -0.95 3.10
CA HIS A 64 -5.47 -0.13 4.30
C HIS A 64 -5.50 -0.97 5.59
N GLY A 65 -6.36 -1.97 5.65
CA GLY A 65 -6.42 -2.92 6.77
C GLY A 65 -5.12 -3.70 6.95
N SER A 66 -4.57 -4.25 5.86
CA SER A 66 -3.31 -4.99 5.87
C SER A 66 -2.08 -4.12 6.12
N ALA A 67 -2.12 -2.84 5.74
CA ALA A 67 -1.06 -1.87 5.99
C ALA A 67 -1.09 -1.33 7.44
N GLY A 68 -2.28 -1.22 8.03
CA GLY A 68 -2.49 -0.65 9.36
C GLY A 68 -2.53 0.88 9.36
N PHE A 69 -2.73 1.51 8.20
CA PHE A 69 -2.94 2.95 8.07
C PHE A 69 -3.90 3.26 6.92
N ARG A 70 -4.56 4.40 7.02
CA ARG A 70 -5.51 4.90 6.02
C ARG A 70 -4.99 6.17 5.39
N THR A 71 -5.20 6.29 4.08
CA THR A 71 -4.86 7.48 3.28
C THR A 71 -6.01 7.93 2.39
N ASP A 72 -7.17 7.28 2.50
CA ASP A 72 -8.40 7.54 1.73
C ASP A 72 -9.29 8.64 2.35
N THR A 73 -8.73 9.50 3.20
CA THR A 73 -9.43 10.63 3.83
C THR A 73 -9.43 11.85 2.92
N GLN A 74 -10.40 12.77 3.13
CA GLN A 74 -10.53 14.00 2.33
C GLN A 74 -9.22 14.79 2.20
N ILE A 75 -8.47 14.96 3.29
CA ILE A 75 -7.12 15.56 3.28
C ILE A 75 -6.24 14.79 4.26
N VAL A 76 -5.14 14.23 3.76
CA VAL A 76 -4.06 13.66 4.59
C VAL A 76 -3.05 14.76 4.90
N THR A 77 -3.00 15.21 6.16
CA THR A 77 -2.08 16.28 6.55
C THR A 77 -0.61 15.87 6.39
N LYS A 78 0.27 16.86 6.18
CA LYS A 78 1.72 16.59 6.09
C LYS A 78 2.26 15.89 7.34
N GLN A 79 1.74 16.22 8.52
CA GLN A 79 2.11 15.56 9.77
C GLN A 79 1.68 14.10 9.80
N LYS A 80 0.47 13.78 9.33
CA LYS A 80 -0.01 12.39 9.25
C LYS A 80 0.83 11.58 8.27
N MET A 81 1.15 12.11 7.09
CA MET A 81 2.05 11.45 6.14
C MET A 81 3.44 11.21 6.73
N ARG A 82 4.04 12.21 7.41
CA ARG A 82 5.32 12.02 8.11
C ARG A 82 5.23 10.93 9.17
N SER A 83 4.13 10.87 9.91
CA SER A 83 3.89 9.83 10.91
C SER A 83 3.80 8.44 10.26
N ILE A 84 3.06 8.28 9.17
CA ILE A 84 2.97 7.03 8.42
C ILE A 84 4.35 6.57 7.95
N ILE A 85 5.14 7.46 7.32
CA ILE A 85 6.51 7.16 6.87
C ILE A 85 7.42 6.77 8.05
N SER A 86 7.27 7.45 9.19
CA SER A 86 8.07 7.13 10.38
C SER A 86 7.71 5.75 10.95
N GLN A 87 6.42 5.37 10.92
CA GLN A 87 5.95 4.07 11.40
C GLN A 87 6.39 2.94 10.48
N THR A 88 6.36 3.14 9.16
CA THR A 88 6.81 2.11 8.21
C THR A 88 8.31 1.84 8.33
N LYS A 89 9.12 2.86 8.61
CA LYS A 89 10.56 2.72 8.87
C LYS A 89 10.88 2.14 10.25
N LYS A 90 10.06 2.39 11.27
CA LYS A 90 10.31 1.87 12.64
C LYS A 90 10.07 0.37 12.73
N ARG A 91 9.11 -0.17 11.97
CA ARG A 91 8.84 -1.61 11.90
C ARG A 91 10.03 -2.44 11.42
N GLU A 92 11.04 -1.84 10.79
CA GLU A 92 12.29 -2.53 10.41
C GLU A 92 13.26 -2.73 11.58
N LYS A 93 13.02 -2.11 12.76
CA LYS A 93 13.95 -2.13 13.91
C LYS A 93 13.48 -2.95 15.12
N GLU A 94 12.28 -3.52 15.07
CA GLU A 94 11.71 -4.31 16.17
C GLU A 94 11.72 -5.83 15.89
N ASP A 95 12.46 -6.27 14.86
CA ASP A 95 12.80 -7.68 14.58
C ASP A 95 14.31 -7.94 14.75
#